data_AF-A0A7C2V2D6-F1
#
_entry.id   AF-A0A7C2V2D6-F1
#
_cell.length_a   1.000
_cell.length_b   1.000
_cell.length_c   1.000
_cell.angle_alpha   90.00
_cell.angle_beta   90.00
_cell.angle_gamma   90.00
#
_symmetry.space_group_name_H-M   'P 1'
#
loop_
_entity.id
_entity.type
_entity.pdbx_description
1 polymer ?
#
loop_
_entity_poly.entity_id
_entity_poly.type
_entity_poly.pdbx_seq_one_letter_code
_entity_poly.pdbx_strand_id
1 'polypeptide(L)'
;MALTVPEGDYSVCEKHVSRRFYLFLGLSYPNARDAQAGYRAGRITQAQLQAIESAIRAGKCPPWNTPLGGAIGIHGGGTKRDWTLGCIAVDDAHIELLYMLVPVGCPVQITP
;
A
#
# COMPACT_ATOMS: atom_id res chain seq x y z
N MET A 1 -10.40 -7.95 13.84
CA MET A 1 -9.62 -6.69 13.71
C MET A 1 -9.90 -6.14 12.33
N ALA A 2 -10.52 -4.96 12.23
CA ALA A 2 -10.57 -4.24 10.96
C ALA A 2 -9.16 -3.72 10.68
N LEU A 3 -8.59 -4.09 9.53
CA LEU A 3 -7.35 -3.48 9.04
C LEU A 3 -7.75 -2.13 8.45
N THR A 4 -7.47 -1.05 9.16
CA THR A 4 -7.66 0.31 8.65
C THR A 4 -6.60 0.59 7.60
N VAL A 5 -6.95 1.35 6.57
CA VAL A 5 -5.95 1.96 5.68
C VAL A 5 -5.03 2.79 6.59
N PRO A 6 -3.71 2.59 6.55
CA PRO A 6 -2.79 3.30 7.42
C PRO A 6 -2.66 4.75 6.93
N GLU A 7 -2.81 5.70 7.85
CA GLU A 7 -2.49 7.10 7.60
C GLU A 7 -0.98 7.28 7.42
N GLY A 8 -0.59 8.29 6.65
CA GLY A 8 0.81 8.63 6.42
C GLY A 8 1.18 8.88 4.98
N ASP A 9 2.48 9.01 4.75
CA ASP A 9 3.08 9.31 3.46
C ASP A 9 3.58 8.03 2.80
N TYR A 10 3.13 7.82 1.56
CA TYR A 10 3.43 6.67 0.72
C TYR A 10 3.70 7.12 -0.72
N SER A 11 3.88 6.13 -1.59
CA SER A 11 3.93 6.31 -3.03
C SER A 11 3.26 5.13 -3.72
N VAL A 12 2.80 5.32 -4.96
CA VAL A 12 2.42 4.18 -5.81
C VAL A 12 3.68 3.40 -6.18
N CYS A 13 3.87 2.20 -5.63
CA CYS A 13 5.09 1.42 -5.85
C CYS A 13 4.93 0.39 -6.98
N GLU A 14 3.69 0.03 -7.34
CA GLU A 14 3.36 -0.79 -8.50
C GLU A 14 1.97 -0.48 -9.04
N LYS A 15 1.73 -0.85 -10.31
CA LYS A 15 0.39 -0.88 -10.90
C LYS A 15 0.21 -2.10 -11.80
N HIS A 16 -0.93 -2.75 -11.71
CA HIS A 16 -1.23 -3.95 -12.52
C HIS A 16 -2.72 -4.13 -12.79
N VAL A 17 -3.05 -4.89 -13.85
CA VAL A 17 -4.40 -5.37 -14.13
C VAL A 17 -4.71 -6.54 -13.19
N SER A 18 -5.85 -6.50 -12.51
CA SER A 18 -6.22 -7.48 -11.50
C SER A 18 -7.53 -8.16 -11.86
N ARG A 19 -7.56 -9.50 -11.86
CA ARG A 19 -8.81 -10.25 -12.02
C ARG A 19 -9.79 -10.00 -10.87
N ARG A 20 -9.28 -9.71 -9.66
CA ARG A 20 -10.10 -9.46 -8.47
C ARG A 20 -10.60 -8.03 -8.40
N PHE A 21 -9.75 -7.06 -8.77
CA PHE A 21 -10.00 -5.64 -8.53
C PHE A 21 -10.11 -4.78 -9.79
N TYR A 22 -10.17 -5.40 -10.97
CA TYR A 22 -10.09 -4.75 -12.27
C TYR A 22 -8.73 -4.08 -12.53
N LEU A 23 -8.40 -3.02 -11.82
CA LEU A 23 -7.12 -2.32 -11.82
C LEU A 23 -6.66 -2.09 -10.38
N PHE A 24 -5.35 -2.18 -10.15
CA PHE A 24 -4.77 -2.02 -8.82
C PHE A 24 -3.54 -1.10 -8.85
N LEU A 25 -3.52 -0.12 -7.95
CA LEU A 25 -2.40 0.76 -7.65
C LEU A 25 -1.87 0.44 -6.25
N GLY A 26 -0.75 -0.26 -6.17
CA GLY A 26 -0.15 -0.69 -4.91
C GLY A 26 0.58 0.46 -4.23
N LEU A 27 0.35 0.64 -2.92
CA LEU A 27 1.01 1.65 -2.11
C LEU A 27 2.27 1.10 -1.44
N SER A 28 3.26 1.96 -1.27
CA SER A 28 4.54 1.66 -0.59
C SER A 28 4.40 1.53 0.94
N TYR A 29 3.28 1.03 1.43
CA TYR A 29 3.15 0.61 2.83
C TYR A 29 3.83 -0.76 3.01
N PRO A 30 4.53 -1.01 4.13
CA PRO A 30 4.85 -0.06 5.20
C PRO A 30 5.91 0.97 4.82
N ASN A 31 5.75 2.22 5.29
CA ASN A 31 6.81 3.24 5.21
C ASN A 31 7.82 3.08 6.37
N ALA A 32 8.83 3.95 6.43
CA ALA A 32 9.88 3.88 7.45
C ALA A 32 9.34 4.06 8.88
N ARG A 33 8.31 4.90 9.07
CA ARG A 33 7.68 5.10 10.39
C ARG A 33 6.92 3.86 10.82
N ASP A 34 6.16 3.24 9.90
CA ASP A 34 5.42 2.00 10.17
C ASP A 34 6.38 0.86 10.54
N ALA A 35 7.48 0.73 9.81
CA ALA A 35 8.50 -0.28 10.07
C ALA A 35 9.16 -0.09 11.45
N GLN A 36 9.54 1.14 11.78
CA GLN A 36 10.13 1.48 13.07
C GLN A 36 9.15 1.26 14.24
N ALA A 37 7.89 1.64 14.07
CA ALA A 37 6.85 1.37 15.06
C ALA A 37 6.61 -0.15 15.23
N GLY A 38 6.55 -0.88 14.13
CA GLY A 38 6.46 -2.34 14.10
C GLY A 38 7.60 -3.03 14.82
N TYR A 39 8.83 -2.55 14.63
CA TYR A 39 10.02 -3.08 15.28
C TYR A 39 10.01 -2.80 16.79
N ARG A 40 9.72 -1.56 17.20
CA ARG A 40 9.60 -1.18 18.62
C ARG A 40 8.51 -1.97 19.36
N ALA A 41 7.43 -2.29 18.66
CA ALA A 41 6.34 -3.11 19.18
C ALA A 41 6.64 -4.63 19.15
N GLY A 42 7.83 -5.05 18.69
CA GLY A 42 8.19 -6.46 18.58
C GLY A 42 7.42 -7.25 17.51
N ARG A 43 6.74 -6.57 16.59
CA ARG A 43 5.94 -7.19 15.51
C ARG A 43 6.80 -7.68 14.36
N ILE A 44 7.92 -7.00 14.09
CA ILE A 44 8.88 -7.40 13.05
C ILE A 44 10.28 -7.54 13.61
N THR A 45 11.10 -8.34 12.94
CA THR A 45 12.51 -8.52 13.28
C THR A 45 13.38 -7.38 12.77
N GLN A 46 14.60 -7.25 13.31
CA GLN A 46 15.60 -6.31 12.80
C GLN A 46 15.88 -6.52 11.30
N ALA A 47 15.91 -7.77 10.85
CA ALA A 47 16.14 -8.10 9.44
C ALA A 47 14.97 -7.61 8.55
N GLN A 48 13.73 -7.75 9.02
CA GLN A 48 12.56 -7.23 8.30
C GLN A 48 12.54 -5.71 8.25
N LEU A 49 12.90 -5.03 9.35
CA LEU A 49 13.07 -3.58 9.38
C LEU A 49 14.09 -3.12 8.32
N GLN A 50 15.28 -3.74 8.31
CA GLN A 50 16.33 -3.43 7.35
C GLN A 50 15.91 -3.69 5.89
N ALA A 51 15.15 -4.76 5.64
CA ALA A 51 14.62 -5.06 4.31
C ALA A 51 13.63 -3.99 3.83
N ILE A 52 12.72 -3.55 4.70
CA ILE A 52 11.78 -2.46 4.40
C ILE A 52 12.53 -1.16 4.10
N GLU A 53 13.42 -0.73 4.98
CA GLU A 53 14.18 0.52 4.78
C GLU A 53 15.05 0.48 3.51
N SER A 54 15.62 -0.67 3.18
CA SER A 54 16.44 -0.83 1.97
C SER A 54 15.60 -0.77 0.70
N ALA A 55 14.38 -1.34 0.71
CA ALA A 55 13.45 -1.22 -0.41
C ALA A 55 13.01 0.23 -0.62
N ILE A 56 12.69 0.95 0.46
CA ILE A 56 12.32 2.37 0.42
C ILE A 56 13.45 3.22 -0.16
N ARG A 57 14.70 3.04 0.32
CA ARG A 57 15.88 3.76 -0.22
C ARG A 57 16.13 3.46 -1.69
N ALA A 58 15.78 2.25 -2.15
CA ALA A 58 15.91 1.85 -3.55
C ALA A 58 14.72 2.28 -4.43
N GLY A 59 13.71 2.98 -3.88
CA GLY A 59 12.50 3.35 -4.60
C GLY A 59 11.65 2.15 -5.04
N LYS A 60 11.77 1.01 -4.35
CA LYS A 60 11.04 -0.23 -4.64
C LYS A 60 9.86 -0.42 -3.69
N CYS A 61 8.90 -1.26 -4.06
CA CYS A 61 7.90 -1.73 -3.11
C CYS A 61 8.57 -2.39 -1.90
N PRO A 62 8.22 -2.00 -0.66
CA PRO A 62 8.61 -2.71 0.54
C PRO A 62 8.13 -4.17 0.52
N PRO A 63 8.79 -5.08 1.27
CA PRO A 63 8.33 -6.44 1.40
C PRO A 63 6.96 -6.47 2.10
N TRP A 64 5.95 -6.92 1.38
CA TRP A 64 4.57 -7.07 1.88
C TRP A 64 4.34 -8.37 2.66
N ASN A 65 5.33 -9.27 2.68
CA ASN A 65 5.31 -10.54 3.40
C ASN A 65 5.94 -10.42 4.80
N THR A 66 5.69 -9.31 5.50
CA THR A 66 6.06 -9.14 6.91
C THR A 66 4.81 -9.15 7.79
N PRO A 67 4.94 -9.34 9.12
CA PRO A 67 3.82 -9.20 10.05
C PRO A 67 3.12 -7.83 10.08
N LEU A 68 3.67 -6.80 9.41
CA LEU A 68 2.97 -5.52 9.20
C LEU A 68 1.94 -5.59 8.06
N GLY A 69 1.99 -6.64 7.26
CA GLY A 69 1.21 -6.75 6.03
C GLY A 69 1.80 -5.89 4.91
N GLY A 70 0.93 -5.58 3.95
CA GLY A 70 1.30 -4.94 2.70
C GLY A 70 0.22 -5.21 1.66
N ALA A 71 0.57 -4.97 0.38
CA ALA A 71 -0.33 -5.16 -0.75
C ALA A 71 -1.65 -4.38 -0.61
N ILE A 72 -1.61 -3.25 0.09
CA ILE A 72 -2.70 -2.31 0.15
C ILE A 72 -2.60 -1.33 -1.02
N GLY A 73 -3.74 -0.85 -1.50
CA GLY A 73 -3.77 -0.07 -2.72
C GLY A 73 -5.09 0.62 -2.99
N ILE A 74 -5.10 1.39 -4.06
CA ILE A 74 -6.32 1.96 -4.65
C ILE A 74 -6.75 1.04 -5.77
N HIS A 75 -8.02 0.66 -5.82
CA HIS A 75 -8.47 -0.32 -6.80
C HIS A 75 -9.92 -0.14 -7.26
N GLY A 76 -10.25 -0.75 -8.40
CA GLY A 76 -11.61 -0.82 -8.95
C GLY A 76 -12.45 -1.97 -8.41
N GLY A 77 -13.51 -2.35 -9.10
CA GLY A 77 -14.46 -3.37 -8.67
C GLY A 77 -15.59 -2.82 -7.78
N GLY A 78 -15.69 -1.49 -7.67
CA GLY A 78 -16.76 -0.76 -7.01
C GLY A 78 -16.62 -0.66 -5.49
N THR A 79 -17.19 0.42 -4.93
CA THR A 79 -17.14 0.77 -3.49
C THR A 79 -17.87 -0.21 -2.56
N LYS A 80 -18.60 -1.19 -3.12
CA LYS A 80 -19.31 -2.22 -2.36
C LYS A 80 -18.42 -3.39 -1.93
N ARG A 81 -17.18 -3.46 -2.44
CA ARG A 81 -16.23 -4.54 -2.15
C ARG A 81 -15.06 -3.98 -1.34
N ASP A 82 -14.82 -4.62 -0.19
CA ASP A 82 -13.62 -4.55 0.65
C ASP A 82 -13.13 -3.17 1.11
N TRP A 83 -13.76 -2.64 2.17
CA TRP A 83 -13.09 -1.78 3.16
C TRP A 83 -12.42 -2.59 4.29
N THR A 84 -12.33 -3.91 4.15
CA THR A 84 -12.05 -4.84 5.26
C THR A 84 -10.58 -5.26 5.41
N LEU A 85 -9.72 -4.94 4.42
CA LEU A 85 -8.30 -5.35 4.38
C LEU A 85 -7.32 -4.17 4.24
N GLY A 86 -7.78 -2.93 4.42
CA GLY A 86 -6.92 -1.74 4.34
C GLY A 86 -6.68 -1.20 2.93
N CYS A 87 -7.50 -1.57 1.95
CA CYS A 87 -7.49 -1.00 0.59
C CYS A 87 -8.53 0.12 0.42
N ILE A 88 -8.33 0.96 -0.61
CA ILE A 88 -9.23 2.04 -1.01
C ILE A 88 -9.94 1.62 -2.31
N ALA A 89 -11.21 1.24 -2.19
CA ALA A 89 -12.04 0.87 -3.34
C ALA A 89 -12.69 2.12 -3.96
N VAL A 90 -12.59 2.24 -5.28
CA VAL A 90 -13.27 3.28 -6.08
C VAL A 90 -14.07 2.64 -7.21
N ASP A 91 -14.93 3.42 -7.86
CA ASP A 91 -15.63 2.97 -9.07
C ASP A 91 -14.67 2.76 -10.24
N ASP A 92 -15.05 1.87 -11.17
CA ASP A 92 -14.19 1.47 -12.29
C ASP A 92 -13.72 2.67 -13.14
N ALA A 93 -14.61 3.62 -13.41
CA ALA A 93 -14.26 4.84 -14.15
C ALA A 93 -13.20 5.70 -13.42
N HIS A 94 -13.21 5.72 -12.09
CA HIS A 94 -12.23 6.48 -11.31
C HIS A 94 -10.87 5.76 -11.29
N ILE A 95 -10.85 4.44 -11.12
CA ILE A 95 -9.57 3.72 -11.14
C ILE A 95 -8.93 3.75 -12.53
N GLU A 96 -9.71 3.74 -13.61
CA GLU A 96 -9.18 3.89 -14.98
C GLU A 96 -8.43 5.22 -15.14
N LEU A 97 -9.03 6.32 -14.68
CA LEU A 97 -8.42 7.63 -14.71
C LEU A 97 -7.12 7.67 -13.89
N LEU A 98 -7.16 7.15 -12.66
CA LEU A 98 -5.98 7.07 -11.80
C LEU A 98 -4.88 6.20 -12.43
N TYR A 99 -5.23 5.04 -13.01
CA TYR A 99 -4.28 4.12 -13.61
C TYR A 99 -3.54 4.73 -14.81
N MET A 100 -4.23 5.58 -15.58
CA MET A 100 -3.65 6.33 -16.69
C MET A 100 -2.77 7.49 -16.21
N LEU A 101 -3.23 8.28 -15.25
CA LEU A 101 -2.58 9.54 -14.86
C LEU A 101 -1.49 9.38 -13.80
N VAL A 102 -1.57 8.35 -12.96
CA VAL A 102 -0.68 8.18 -11.82
C VAL A 102 0.50 7.27 -12.21
N PRO A 103 1.74 7.80 -12.23
CA PRO A 103 2.94 6.99 -12.45
C PRO A 103 3.36 6.22 -11.18
N VAL A 104 4.13 5.16 -11.36
CA VAL A 104 4.89 4.55 -10.25
C VAL A 104 5.88 5.59 -9.71
N GLY A 105 5.98 5.69 -8.39
CA GLY A 105 6.70 6.73 -7.66
C GLY A 105 5.86 7.95 -7.31
N CYS A 106 4.61 8.06 -7.78
CA CYS A 106 3.74 9.17 -7.43
C CYS A 106 3.50 9.22 -5.91
N PRO A 107 3.78 10.35 -5.23
CA PRO A 107 3.50 10.50 -3.80
C PRO A 107 2.00 10.38 -3.50
N VAL A 108 1.68 9.71 -2.40
CA VAL A 108 0.32 9.54 -1.89
C VAL A 108 0.32 9.88 -0.41
N GLN A 109 -0.55 10.79 0.00
CA GLN A 109 -0.76 11.11 1.40
C GLN A 109 -2.15 10.62 1.82
N ILE A 110 -2.20 9.88 2.93
CA ILE A 110 -3.46 9.38 3.51
C ILE A 110 -3.66 10.08 4.85
N THR A 111 -4.76 10.80 4.96
CA THR A 111 -5.16 11.60 6.14
C THR A 111 -6.59 11.22 6.58
N PRO A 112 -7.01 11.62 7.80
CA PRO A 112 -8.39 11.46 8.27
C PRO A 112 -9.45 12.08 7.35
#